data_AF-A0A959NRE1-F1
#
_entry.id   AF-A0A959NRE1-F1
#
_cell.length_a   1.000
_cell.length_b   1.000
_cell.length_c   1.000
_cell.angle_alpha   90.00
_cell.angle_beta   90.00
_cell.angle_gamma   90.00
#
_symmetry.space_group_name_H-M   'P 1'
#
loop_
_entity.id
_entity.type
_entity.pdbx_description
1 polymer ?
#
loop_
_entity_poly.entity_id
_entity_poly.type
_entity_poly.pdbx_seq_one_letter_code
_entity_poly.pdbx_strand_id
1 'polypeptide(L)'
;DLSFITTNNIVDWVYIELRTGASAGTANTVVAKRAALVKDTGVIIDTNGSTEIDFGSVSPGDYYIAVFHRNHLPIISSQPITFSNEIGVGF
;
A
#
# COMPACT_ATOMS: atom_id res chain seq x y z
N ASP A 1 15.69 -22.83 1.67
CA ASP A 1 14.40 -23.26 2.25
C ASP A 1 13.43 -22.10 2.06
N LEU A 2 12.31 -22.32 1.36
CA LEU A 2 11.34 -21.29 0.94
C LEU A 2 10.13 -21.26 1.89
N SER A 3 10.38 -21.31 3.20
CA SER A 3 9.37 -21.59 4.21
C SER A 3 8.53 -20.40 4.67
N PHE A 4 8.54 -19.25 3.97
CA PHE A 4 7.91 -18.02 4.47
C PHE A 4 6.64 -17.52 3.78
N ILE A 5 6.02 -18.31 2.91
CA ILE A 5 4.62 -18.04 2.61
C ILE A 5 3.89 -19.37 2.62
N THR A 6 2.95 -19.54 3.55
CA THR A 6 1.89 -20.53 3.39
C THR A 6 0.99 -20.03 2.25
N THR A 7 1.45 -20.15 0.99
CA THR A 7 0.95 -19.49 -0.24
C THR A 7 -0.42 -19.95 -0.72
N ASN A 8 -1.28 -20.51 0.12
CA ASN A 8 -2.58 -21.01 -0.35
C ASN A 8 -3.68 -19.93 -0.35
N ASN A 9 -3.38 -18.71 0.07
CA ASN A 9 -4.37 -17.65 0.21
C ASN A 9 -4.06 -16.36 -0.55
N ILE A 10 -3.01 -16.28 -1.38
CA ILE A 10 -2.75 -15.10 -2.21
C ILE A 10 -3.55 -15.22 -3.51
N VAL A 11 -4.39 -14.22 -3.80
CA VAL A 11 -5.31 -14.25 -4.96
C VAL A 11 -5.03 -13.18 -6.00
N ASP A 12 -4.36 -12.09 -5.62
CA ASP A 12 -3.91 -11.06 -6.57
C ASP A 12 -2.74 -10.25 -5.99
N TRP A 13 -2.34 -9.22 -6.71
CA TRP A 13 -1.33 -8.25 -6.34
C TRP A 13 -1.80 -6.84 -6.73
N VAL A 14 -1.32 -5.84 -6.01
CA VAL A 14 -1.62 -4.42 -6.24
C VAL A 14 -0.34 -3.59 -6.27
N TYR A 15 -0.40 -2.43 -6.92
CA TYR A 15 0.54 -1.34 -6.68
C TYR A 15 -0.10 -0.33 -5.73
N ILE A 16 0.61 0.00 -4.65
CA ILE A 16 0.21 1.04 -3.70
C ILE A 16 1.16 2.22 -3.87
N GLU A 17 0.61 3.43 -3.91
CA GLU A 17 1.34 4.68 -3.98
C GLU A 17 1.02 5.56 -2.77
N LEU A 18 2.05 6.13 -2.15
CA LEU A 18 1.91 7.27 -1.25
C LEU A 18 1.94 8.54 -2.10
N ARG A 19 0.93 9.39 -1.95
CA ARG A 19 0.76 10.62 -2.73
C ARG A 19 0.57 11.83 -1.84
N THR A 20 1.01 12.99 -2.31
CA THR A 20 0.78 14.28 -1.64
C THR A 20 0.04 15.26 -2.54
N GLY A 21 -0.73 16.16 -1.92
CA GLY A 21 -1.51 17.22 -2.56
C GLY A 21 -2.49 17.87 -1.59
N ALA A 22 -3.16 18.94 -2.02
CA ALA A 22 -4.08 19.69 -1.16
C ALA A 22 -5.39 18.92 -0.87
N SER A 23 -5.76 17.96 -1.71
CA SER A 23 -6.95 17.12 -1.58
C SER A 23 -6.75 15.81 -2.34
N ALA A 24 -7.59 14.79 -2.07
CA ALA A 24 -7.54 13.52 -2.80
C ALA A 24 -7.61 13.68 -4.33
N GLY A 25 -8.44 14.60 -4.83
CA GLY A 25 -8.56 14.86 -6.28
C GLY A 25 -7.38 15.61 -6.89
N THR A 26 -6.46 16.14 -6.07
CA THR A 26 -5.28 16.88 -6.53
C THR A 26 -3.96 16.26 -6.05
N ALA A 27 -4.02 15.10 -5.36
CA ALA A 27 -2.87 14.37 -4.86
C ALA A 27 -2.13 13.64 -6.00
N ASN A 28 -1.52 14.40 -6.89
CA ASN A 28 -0.90 13.90 -8.12
C ASN A 28 0.60 13.60 -7.98
N THR A 29 1.21 14.02 -6.87
CA THR A 29 2.65 13.81 -6.63
C THR A 29 2.87 12.50 -5.91
N VAL A 30 3.52 11.53 -6.57
CA VAL A 30 3.90 10.24 -5.99
C VAL A 30 5.20 10.39 -5.19
N VAL A 31 5.15 10.02 -3.92
CA VAL A 31 6.27 10.09 -2.97
C VAL A 31 6.96 8.73 -2.85
N ALA A 32 6.17 7.66 -2.81
CA ALA A 32 6.67 6.29 -2.77
C ALA A 32 5.69 5.35 -3.46
N LYS A 33 6.20 4.18 -3.89
CA LYS A 33 5.42 3.14 -4.55
C LYS A 33 5.91 1.77 -4.13
N ARG A 34 4.99 0.85 -3.87
CA ARG A 34 5.29 -0.54 -3.50
C ARG A 34 4.30 -1.50 -4.12
N ALA A 35 4.79 -2.65 -4.58
CA ALA A 35 3.92 -3.78 -4.90
C ALA A 35 3.54 -4.50 -3.61
N ALA A 36 2.30 -4.97 -3.51
CA ALA A 36 1.80 -5.72 -2.37
C ALA A 36 0.91 -6.87 -2.86
N LEU A 37 0.67 -7.85 -2.00
CA LEU A 37 -0.11 -9.05 -2.29
C LEU A 37 -1.50 -8.97 -1.64
N VAL A 38 -2.52 -9.47 -2.31
CA VAL A 38 -3.90 -9.52 -1.80
C VAL A 38 -4.22 -10.95 -1.38
N LYS A 39 -4.66 -11.12 -0.14
CA LYS A 39 -5.17 -12.41 0.35
C LYS A 39 -6.61 -12.64 -0.10
N ASP A 40 -7.08 -13.89 -0.11
CA ASP A 40 -8.48 -14.30 -0.33
C ASP A 40 -9.47 -13.62 0.64
N THR A 41 -8.99 -13.28 1.83
CA THR A 41 -9.68 -12.46 2.85
C THR A 41 -9.83 -10.99 2.47
N GLY A 42 -9.19 -10.51 1.41
CA GLY A 42 -9.15 -9.11 0.99
C GLY A 42 -8.06 -8.27 1.67
N VAL A 43 -7.35 -8.82 2.66
CA VAL A 43 -6.24 -8.13 3.35
C VAL A 43 -5.03 -8.02 2.43
N ILE A 44 -4.43 -6.82 2.41
CA ILE A 44 -3.23 -6.56 1.65
C ILE A 44 -2.00 -6.74 2.55
N ILE A 45 -1.01 -7.48 2.09
CA ILE A 45 0.23 -7.77 2.80
C ILE A 45 1.43 -7.44 1.93
N ASP A 46 2.57 -7.23 2.55
CA ASP A 46 3.81 -6.97 1.85
C ASP A 46 4.29 -8.26 1.15
N THR A 47 5.11 -8.09 0.12
CA THR A 47 5.73 -9.17 -0.65
C THR A 47 6.62 -10.09 0.17
N ASN A 48 7.05 -9.67 1.35
CA ASN A 48 7.76 -10.50 2.33
C ASN A 48 6.83 -11.27 3.30
N GLY A 49 5.51 -11.12 3.16
CA GLY A 49 4.49 -11.75 4.01
C GLY A 49 4.06 -10.94 5.24
N SER A 50 4.67 -9.77 5.49
CA SER A 50 4.30 -8.88 6.60
C SER A 50 2.90 -8.29 6.40
N THR A 51 2.14 -8.14 7.48
CA THR A 51 0.85 -7.40 7.46
C THR A 51 1.03 -5.90 7.32
N GLU A 52 2.23 -5.40 7.54
CA GLU A 52 2.59 -4.00 7.38
C GLU A 52 3.30 -3.78 6.05
N ILE A 53 2.84 -2.79 5.27
CA ILE A 53 3.50 -2.39 4.02
C ILE A 53 4.58 -1.34 4.33
N ASP A 54 5.84 -1.73 4.17
CA ASP A 54 6.99 -0.84 4.38
C ASP A 54 7.29 -0.02 3.12
N PHE A 55 7.20 1.30 3.16
CA PHE A 55 7.60 2.16 2.03
C PHE A 55 9.08 2.57 2.04
N GLY A 56 9.87 2.00 2.95
CA GLY A 56 11.28 2.34 3.16
C GLY A 56 11.42 3.72 3.80
N SER A 57 12.45 4.47 3.38
CA SER A 57 12.78 5.78 3.97
C SER A 57 11.88 6.91 3.44
N VAL A 58 10.60 6.86 3.78
CA VAL A 58 9.65 7.97 3.56
C VAL A 58 9.62 8.84 4.80
N SER A 59 9.72 10.16 4.62
CA SER A 59 9.61 11.09 5.75
C SER A 59 8.24 10.97 6.42
N PRO A 60 8.14 11.13 7.75
CA PRO A 60 6.85 11.23 8.41
C PRO A 60 6.01 12.37 7.84
N GLY A 61 4.71 12.15 7.70
CA GLY A 61 3.79 13.11 7.11
C GLY A 61 2.46 12.51 6.70
N ASP A 62 1.57 13.36 6.22
CA ASP A 62 0.23 12.96 5.78
C ASP A 62 0.24 12.66 4.27
N TYR A 63 -0.17 11.44 3.92
CA TYR A 63 -0.18 10.96 2.55
C TYR A 63 -1.54 10.37 2.17
N TYR A 64 -1.97 10.65 0.94
CA TYR A 64 -3.06 9.91 0.34
C TYR A 64 -2.55 8.57 -0.16
N ILE A 65 -3.32 7.51 0.06
CA ILE A 65 -2.99 6.18 -0.46
C ILE A 65 -3.75 5.95 -1.74
N ALA A 66 -3.05 5.66 -2.83
CA ALA A 66 -3.66 5.19 -4.06
C ALA A 66 -3.35 3.70 -4.30
N VAL A 67 -4.37 2.91 -4.59
CA VAL A 67 -4.28 1.47 -4.88
C VAL A 67 -4.66 1.20 -6.32
N PHE A 68 -3.77 0.50 -7.02
CA PHE A 68 -3.88 0.14 -8.43
C PHE A 68 -3.95 -1.36 -8.55
N HIS A 69 -5.10 -1.87 -8.99
CA HIS A 69 -5.26 -3.27 -9.36
C HIS A 69 -5.01 -3.47 -10.85
N ARG A 70 -4.61 -4.66 -11.27
CA ARG A 70 -4.54 -5.00 -12.69
C ARG A 70 -5.96 -4.98 -13.27
N ASN A 71 -6.22 -4.09 -14.23
CA ASN A 71 -7.49 -3.91 -14.95
C ASN A 71 -8.62 -3.14 -14.24
N HIS A 72 -8.43 -2.65 -13.02
CA HIS A 72 -9.43 -1.79 -12.35
C HIS A 72 -8.99 -0.33 -12.35
N LEU A 73 -9.96 0.60 -12.29
CA LEU A 73 -9.68 2.01 -12.07
C LEU A 73 -8.96 2.18 -10.72
N PRO A 74 -7.89 2.97 -10.65
CA PRO A 74 -7.22 3.23 -9.38
C PRO A 74 -8.16 3.93 -8.41
N ILE A 75 -8.05 3.56 -7.14
CA ILE A 75 -8.76 4.22 -6.05
C ILE A 75 -7.76 5.00 -5.21
N ILE A 76 -8.20 6.12 -4.62
CA ILE A 76 -7.40 6.92 -3.70
C ILE A 76 -8.20 7.18 -2.42
N SER A 77 -7.53 7.21 -1.27
CA SER A 77 -8.17 7.52 0.01
C SER A 77 -8.82 8.91 -0.04
N SER A 78 -9.97 9.06 0.62
CA SER A 78 -10.68 10.35 0.66
C SER A 78 -10.02 11.36 1.60
N GLN A 79 -9.30 10.86 2.61
CA GLN A 79 -8.51 11.61 3.58
C GLN A 79 -7.07 11.10 3.55
N PRO A 80 -6.08 11.95 3.88
CA PRO A 80 -4.72 11.49 4.03
C PRO A 80 -4.58 10.63 5.30
N ILE A 81 -3.63 9.71 5.27
CA ILE A 81 -3.23 8.88 6.40
C ILE A 81 -1.89 9.40 6.89
N THR A 82 -1.78 9.59 8.21
CA THR A 82 -0.52 9.96 8.84
C THR A 82 0.43 8.78 8.82
N PHE A 83 1.54 8.94 8.10
CA PHE A 83 2.63 7.99 8.05
C PHE A 83 3.72 8.41 9.04
N SER A 84 4.22 7.44 9.81
CA SER A 84 5.28 7.66 10.79
C SER A 84 6.31 6.53 10.67
N ASN A 85 7.58 6.81 10.95
CA ASN A 85 8.68 5.84 10.81
C ASN A 85 8.56 4.62 11.74
N GLU A 86 7.54 4.57 12.59
CA GLU A 86 7.33 3.54 13.61
C GLU A 86 6.12 2.64 13.30
N ILE A 87 5.31 2.99 12.28
CA ILE A 87 4.08 2.26 11.95
C ILE A 87 4.00 2.06 10.44
N GLY A 88 4.15 0.81 10.00
CA GLY A 88 3.78 0.43 8.64
C GLY A 88 2.26 0.60 8.43
N VAL A 89 1.83 0.86 7.20
CA VAL A 89 0.40 1.05 6.92
C VAL A 89 -0.28 -0.32 6.86
N GLY A 90 -1.20 -0.56 7.79
CA GLY A 90 -2.13 -1.69 7.75
C GLY A 90 -3.33 -1.38 6.86
N PHE A 91 -3.75 -2.37 6.06
CA PHE A 91 -4.87 -2.28 5.12
C PHE A 91 -5.92 -3.36 5.40
#